data_AF-A0A9D5FFA4-F1
#
_entry.id   AF-A0A9D5FFA4-F1
#
_cell.length_a   1.000
_cell.length_b   1.000
_cell.length_c   1.000
_cell.angle_alpha   90.00
_cell.angle_beta   90.00
_cell.angle_gamma   90.00
#
_symmetry.space_group_name_H-M   'P 1'
#
loop_
_entity.id
_entity.type
_entity.pdbx_description
1 polymer ?
#
loop_
_entity_poly.entity_id
_entity_poly.type
_entity_poly.pdbx_seq_one_letter_code
_entity_poly.pdbx_strand_id
1 'polypeptide(L)'
;MFGATVYVAISSTVNLFSFPSLHLAIDWPSFFTFWLGMCLAMAAAGAIAGWPTEEYVGIVGGGVLMTLLILIANTILFFTSHGGEQSYIQVLVTTLPLVVFGVLLSWGFRWSINRHLYITKEETPRLQRKLYIQLFSIIFFAGLVPGIFGRYDLSIVTALTALNDHLDSTDPVAFSKVRFPESIAQTIETHYGSNYVLMPRQSSFSIGALDVTIKFDDGYIVTCIVPTDGSQYLFIPFCSEGRKILVQ
;
A
#
# COMPACT_ATOMS: atom_id res chain seq x y z
N MET A 1 -0.91 16.96 1.20
CA MET A 1 -2.23 16.33 1.45
C MET A 1 -2.95 15.92 0.17
N PHE A 2 -3.22 16.84 -0.77
CA PHE A 2 -3.95 16.50 -2.00
C PHE A 2 -3.32 15.36 -2.81
N GLY A 3 -2.02 15.45 -3.12
CA GLY A 3 -1.32 14.38 -3.85
C GLY A 3 -1.35 13.02 -3.16
N ALA A 4 -1.26 12.98 -1.82
CA ALA A 4 -1.39 11.75 -1.05
C ALA A 4 -2.80 11.16 -1.14
N THR A 5 -3.82 12.01 -1.15
CA THR A 5 -5.22 11.57 -1.33
C THR A 5 -5.42 10.96 -2.71
N VAL A 6 -4.91 11.61 -3.76
CA VAL A 6 -4.96 11.06 -5.12
C VAL A 6 -4.23 9.73 -5.19
N TYR A 7 -3.01 9.66 -4.65
CA TYR A 7 -2.23 8.42 -4.61
C TYR A 7 -2.99 7.27 -3.94
N VAL A 8 -3.50 7.49 -2.71
CA VAL A 8 -4.20 6.44 -1.95
C VAL A 8 -5.54 6.06 -2.60
N ALA A 9 -6.26 7.03 -3.18
CA ALA A 9 -7.49 6.75 -3.92
C ALA A 9 -7.23 5.91 -5.17
N ILE A 10 -6.21 6.27 -5.96
CA ILE A 10 -5.87 5.51 -7.18
C ILE A 10 -5.30 4.14 -6.83
N SER A 11 -4.38 4.03 -5.87
CA SER A 11 -3.76 2.74 -5.52
C SER A 11 -4.75 1.73 -4.94
N SER A 12 -5.79 2.19 -4.24
CA SER A 12 -6.87 1.33 -3.72
C SER A 12 -7.92 0.95 -4.77
N THR A 13 -8.15 1.79 -5.79
CA THR A 13 -9.19 1.57 -6.80
C THR A 13 -8.67 0.95 -8.10
N VAL A 14 -7.38 1.13 -8.43
CA VAL A 14 -6.80 0.67 -9.70
C VAL A 14 -6.98 -0.83 -9.90
N ASN A 15 -6.84 -1.62 -8.84
CA ASN A 15 -7.00 -3.07 -8.90
C ASN A 15 -8.46 -3.50 -9.07
N LEU A 16 -9.39 -2.80 -8.42
CA LEU A 16 -10.82 -3.04 -8.56
C LEU A 16 -11.28 -2.84 -10.01
N PHE A 17 -10.81 -1.78 -10.67
CA PHE A 17 -11.14 -1.51 -12.07
C PHE A 17 -10.36 -2.37 -13.07
N SER A 18 -9.12 -2.74 -12.74
CA SER A 18 -8.28 -3.52 -13.64
C SER A 18 -8.69 -5.00 -13.71
N PHE A 19 -9.29 -5.54 -12.65
CA PHE A 19 -9.61 -6.97 -12.52
C PHE A 19 -11.05 -7.19 -12.04
N PRO A 20 -12.06 -6.86 -12.87
CA PRO A 20 -13.47 -6.92 -12.47
C PRO A 20 -14.00 -8.34 -12.25
N SER A 21 -13.28 -9.37 -12.74
CA SER A 21 -13.64 -10.78 -12.53
C SER A 21 -13.23 -11.30 -11.16
N LEU A 22 -12.31 -10.63 -10.47
CA LEU A 22 -11.96 -10.94 -9.10
C LEU A 22 -12.94 -10.15 -8.23
N HIS A 23 -13.67 -10.82 -7.32
CA HIS A 23 -14.63 -10.21 -6.39
C HIS A 23 -13.95 -9.28 -5.37
N LEU A 24 -13.18 -8.29 -5.82
CA LEU A 24 -12.36 -7.41 -5.02
C LEU A 24 -13.22 -6.34 -4.36
N ALA A 25 -12.88 -5.95 -3.13
CA ALA A 25 -13.36 -4.70 -2.56
C ALA A 25 -12.29 -3.98 -1.76
N ILE A 26 -12.59 -2.71 -1.51
CA ILE A 26 -11.77 -1.83 -0.70
C ILE A 26 -12.10 -2.08 0.78
N ASP A 27 -11.08 -2.40 1.55
CA ASP A 27 -11.21 -2.41 3.01
C ASP A 27 -11.12 -0.98 3.56
N TRP A 28 -12.29 -0.38 3.75
CA TRP A 28 -12.44 1.02 4.17
C TRP A 28 -11.67 1.41 5.44
N PRO A 29 -11.77 0.69 6.57
CA PRO A 29 -10.97 0.99 7.76
C PRO A 29 -9.49 1.18 7.45
N SER A 30 -8.95 0.28 6.64
CA SER A 30 -7.52 0.20 6.35
C SER A 30 -7.10 1.23 5.33
N PHE A 31 -7.97 1.50 4.36
CA PHE A 31 -7.86 2.66 3.48
C PHE A 31 -7.76 3.96 4.29
N PHE A 32 -8.65 4.18 5.27
CA PHE A 32 -8.64 5.39 6.10
C PHE A 32 -7.41 5.46 7.01
N THR A 33 -7.01 4.36 7.64
CA THR A 33 -5.78 4.31 8.45
C THR A 33 -4.56 4.64 7.61
N PHE A 34 -4.43 4.03 6.43
CA PHE A 34 -3.31 4.29 5.52
C PHE A 34 -3.33 5.73 4.98
N TRP A 35 -4.51 6.22 4.57
CA TRP A 35 -4.68 7.59 4.10
C TRP A 35 -4.30 8.62 5.18
N LEU A 36 -4.76 8.43 6.41
CA LEU A 36 -4.44 9.31 7.54
C LEU A 36 -2.95 9.26 7.86
N GLY A 37 -2.36 8.06 7.91
CA GLY A 37 -0.91 7.87 8.11
C GLY A 37 -0.09 8.57 7.04
N MET A 38 -0.45 8.42 5.76
CA MET A 38 0.20 9.09 4.64
C MET A 38 0.03 10.61 4.70
N CYS A 39 -1.15 11.11 5.08
CA CYS A 39 -1.36 12.55 5.25
C CYS A 39 -0.50 13.14 6.37
N LEU A 40 -0.41 12.43 7.51
CA LEU A 40 0.43 12.82 8.64
C LEU A 40 1.92 12.81 8.25
N ALA A 41 2.38 11.73 7.59
CA ALA A 41 3.76 11.61 7.12
C ALA A 41 4.13 12.73 6.14
N MET A 42 3.24 13.02 5.18
CA MET A 42 3.46 14.11 4.22
C MET A 42 3.40 15.50 4.85
N ALA A 43 2.60 15.68 5.91
CA ALA A 43 2.56 16.93 6.68
C ALA A 43 3.87 17.13 7.46
N ALA A 44 4.37 16.10 8.15
CA ALA A 44 5.65 16.12 8.82
C ALA A 44 6.80 16.38 7.84
N ALA A 45 6.81 15.68 6.71
CA ALA A 45 7.78 15.87 5.63
C ALA A 45 7.76 17.31 5.09
N GLY A 46 6.57 17.86 4.85
CA GLY A 46 6.40 19.24 4.41
C GLY A 46 6.89 20.26 5.44
N ALA A 47 6.66 20.01 6.73
CA ALA A 47 7.16 20.86 7.81
C ALA A 47 8.69 20.85 7.90
N ILE A 48 9.30 19.68 7.74
CA ILE A 48 10.75 19.50 7.71
C ILE A 48 11.36 20.19 6.48
N ALA A 49 10.78 19.98 5.31
CA ALA A 49 11.25 20.60 4.06
C ALA A 49 11.07 22.12 4.07
N GLY A 50 10.00 22.61 4.70
CA GLY A 50 9.70 24.03 4.88
C GLY A 50 10.51 24.72 5.97
N TRP A 51 11.43 24.03 6.64
CA TRP A 51 12.22 24.61 7.73
C TRP A 51 13.01 25.83 7.25
N PRO A 52 12.99 26.95 8.00
CA PRO A 52 13.50 28.26 7.57
C PRO A 52 15.03 28.34 7.65
N THR A 53 15.71 27.61 6.75
CA THR A 53 17.14 27.73 6.46
C THR A 53 17.34 27.99 4.98
N GLU A 54 18.52 28.49 4.60
CA GLU A 54 18.89 28.77 3.21
C GLU A 54 18.51 27.64 2.23
N GLU A 55 18.27 27.99 0.96
CA GLU A 55 17.69 27.09 -0.05
C GLU A 55 18.47 25.78 -0.20
N TYR A 56 19.80 25.81 -0.11
CA TYR A 56 20.61 24.60 -0.20
C TYR A 56 20.65 23.81 1.11
N VAL A 57 20.88 24.50 2.22
CA VAL A 57 21.04 23.89 3.56
C VAL A 57 19.79 23.11 3.96
N GLY A 58 18.60 23.62 3.67
CA GLY A 58 17.39 22.90 4.04
C GLY A 58 16.92 21.84 3.04
N ILE A 59 17.40 21.83 1.78
CA ILE A 59 17.19 20.65 0.91
C ILE A 59 18.02 19.48 1.46
N VAL A 60 19.30 19.73 1.73
CA VAL A 60 20.21 18.70 2.26
C VAL A 60 19.79 18.30 3.67
N GLY A 61 19.57 19.26 4.55
CA GLY A 61 19.14 19.02 5.93
C GLY A 61 17.78 18.32 6.02
N GLY A 62 16.81 18.71 5.18
CA GLY A 62 15.52 18.04 5.08
C GLY A 62 15.65 16.60 4.59
N GLY A 63 16.48 16.37 3.56
CA GLY A 63 16.78 15.02 3.07
C GLY A 63 17.45 14.13 4.11
N VAL A 64 18.42 14.67 4.86
CA VAL A 64 19.10 13.95 5.96
C VAL A 64 18.12 13.61 7.08
N LEU A 65 17.27 14.55 7.48
CA LEU A 65 16.31 14.32 8.58
C LEU A 65 15.21 13.33 8.16
N MET A 66 14.72 13.43 6.92
CA MET A 66 13.78 12.45 6.35
C MET A 66 14.40 11.05 6.27
N THR A 67 15.66 10.96 5.86
CA THR A 67 16.42 9.72 5.86
C THR A 67 16.52 9.13 7.26
N LEU A 68 16.84 9.95 8.25
CA LEU A 68 16.96 9.53 9.64
C LEU A 68 15.61 9.03 10.19
N LEU A 69 14.50 9.69 9.84
CA LEU A 69 13.15 9.22 10.19
C LEU A 69 12.81 7.88 9.53
N ILE A 70 13.12 7.70 8.25
CA ILE A 70 12.91 6.43 7.54
C ILE A 70 13.76 5.32 8.17
N LEU A 71 15.01 5.64 8.52
CA LEU A 71 15.91 4.69 9.18
C LEU A 71 15.35 4.28 10.55
N ILE A 72 14.89 5.23 11.37
CA ILE A 72 14.26 4.94 12.67
C ILE A 72 13.02 4.06 12.47
N ALA A 73 12.14 4.40 11.52
CA ALA A 73 10.94 3.63 11.24
C ALA A 73 11.28 2.18 10.83
N ASN A 74 12.24 1.99 9.93
CA ASN A 74 12.69 0.66 9.52
C ASN A 74 13.36 -0.11 10.65
N THR A 75 14.13 0.55 11.51
CA THR A 75 14.74 -0.06 12.70
C THR A 75 13.67 -0.52 13.70
N ILE A 76 12.65 0.29 13.95
CA ILE A 76 11.51 -0.11 14.81
C ILE A 76 10.80 -1.32 14.20
N LEU A 77 10.50 -1.27 12.90
CA LEU A 77 9.87 -2.38 12.19
C LEU A 77 10.67 -3.68 12.33
N PHE A 78 11.99 -3.60 12.14
CA PHE A 78 12.91 -4.73 12.31
C PHE A 78 12.88 -5.33 13.72
N PHE A 79 12.85 -4.51 14.77
CA PHE A 79 12.74 -5.02 16.14
C PHE A 79 11.36 -5.59 16.45
N THR A 80 10.30 -5.12 15.79
CA THR A 80 8.94 -5.62 16.00
C THR A 80 8.64 -6.89 15.22
N SER A 81 9.29 -7.14 14.08
CA SER A 81 9.14 -8.37 13.31
C SER A 81 9.81 -9.54 14.03
N HIS A 82 9.05 -10.24 14.86
CA HIS A 82 9.49 -11.45 15.55
C HIS A 82 9.52 -12.62 14.56
N GLY A 83 10.63 -12.81 13.86
CA GLY A 83 10.85 -13.99 13.02
C GLY A 83 11.60 -13.70 11.73
N GLY A 84 12.91 -13.92 11.72
CA GLY A 84 13.69 -14.02 10.49
C GLY A 84 15.15 -13.64 10.65
N GLU A 85 16.03 -14.47 10.09
CA GLU A 85 17.49 -14.30 9.98
C GLU A 85 17.90 -13.14 9.05
N GLN A 86 17.12 -12.05 9.00
CA GLN A 86 17.46 -10.91 8.16
C GLN A 86 18.61 -10.12 8.80
N SER A 87 19.74 -10.08 8.10
CA SER A 87 20.88 -9.28 8.53
C SER A 87 20.51 -7.79 8.47
N TYR A 88 20.81 -7.06 9.54
CA TYR A 88 20.63 -5.60 9.61
C TYR A 88 21.31 -4.86 8.45
N ILE A 89 22.38 -5.45 7.88
CA ILE A 89 23.06 -4.93 6.69
C ILE A 89 22.10 -4.84 5.49
N GLN A 90 21.19 -5.80 5.33
CA GLN A 90 20.20 -5.77 4.25
C GLN A 90 19.20 -4.62 4.43
N VAL A 91 18.78 -4.34 5.66
CA VAL A 91 17.93 -3.18 5.98
C VAL A 91 18.67 -1.88 5.64
N LEU A 92 19.95 -1.76 6.00
CA LEU A 92 20.75 -0.58 5.69
C LEU A 92 20.90 -0.37 4.18
N VAL A 93 21.24 -1.42 3.43
CA VAL A 93 21.40 -1.34 1.97
C VAL A 93 20.09 -0.99 1.28
N THR A 94 18.96 -1.54 1.74
CA THR A 94 17.63 -1.22 1.19
C THR A 94 17.17 0.19 1.54
N THR A 95 17.67 0.80 2.63
CA THR A 95 17.37 2.21 2.96
C THR A 95 18.13 3.22 2.09
N LEU A 96 19.24 2.84 1.47
CA LEU A 96 20.12 3.78 0.76
C LEU A 96 19.42 4.45 -0.45
N PRO A 97 18.67 3.72 -1.29
CA PRO A 97 17.83 4.33 -2.33
C PRO A 97 16.75 5.27 -1.74
N LEU A 98 16.22 4.95 -0.56
CA LEU A 98 15.19 5.79 0.08
C LEU A 98 15.73 7.17 0.46
N VAL A 99 17.03 7.31 0.70
CA VAL A 99 17.69 8.62 0.91
C VAL A 99 17.55 9.50 -0.31
N VAL A 100 17.85 8.94 -1.49
CA VAL A 100 17.74 9.65 -2.78
C VAL A 100 16.30 10.09 -3.00
N PHE A 101 15.34 9.19 -2.75
CA PHE A 101 13.92 9.53 -2.79
C PHE A 101 13.54 10.62 -1.78
N GLY A 102 14.08 10.58 -0.56
CA GLY A 102 13.84 11.58 0.49
C GLY A 102 14.34 12.97 0.10
N VAL A 103 15.51 13.07 -0.52
CA VAL A 103 16.06 14.34 -1.06
C VAL A 103 15.19 14.86 -2.20
N LEU A 104 14.78 14.00 -3.14
CA LEU A 104 13.90 14.37 -4.25
C LEU A 104 12.52 14.85 -3.76
N LEU A 105 11.95 14.17 -2.76
CA LEU A 105 10.71 14.60 -2.13
C LEU A 105 10.86 15.96 -1.44
N SER A 106 11.94 16.16 -0.69
CA SER A 106 12.23 17.44 -0.03
C SER A 106 12.38 18.59 -1.04
N TRP A 107 13.07 18.34 -2.14
CA TRP A 107 13.17 19.28 -3.25
C TRP A 107 11.80 19.58 -3.87
N GLY A 108 10.99 18.55 -4.15
CA GLY A 108 9.64 18.71 -4.68
C GLY A 108 8.71 19.51 -3.76
N PHE A 109 8.80 19.30 -2.44
CA PHE A 109 8.04 20.08 -1.46
C PHE A 109 8.45 21.54 -1.46
N ARG A 110 9.76 21.82 -1.41
CA ARG A 110 10.26 23.20 -1.46
C ARG A 110 9.85 23.91 -2.75
N TRP A 111 9.99 23.22 -3.88
CA TRP A 111 9.53 23.73 -5.17
C TRP A 111 8.02 24.06 -5.12
N SER A 112 7.20 23.16 -4.56
CA SER A 112 5.76 23.38 -4.44
C SER A 112 5.40 24.55 -3.51
N ILE A 113 6.11 24.70 -2.38
CA ILE A 113 5.89 25.80 -1.42
C ILE A 113 6.28 27.13 -2.06
N ASN A 114 7.47 27.22 -2.65
CA ASN A 114 7.94 28.44 -3.32
C ASN A 114 7.04 28.82 -4.49
N ARG A 115 6.57 27.82 -5.26
CA ARG A 115 5.60 28.04 -6.34
C ARG A 115 4.27 28.54 -5.82
N HIS A 116 3.76 27.97 -4.72
CA HIS A 116 2.54 28.44 -4.08
C HIS A 116 2.66 29.90 -3.62
N LEU A 117 3.75 30.24 -2.92
CA LEU A 117 4.03 31.61 -2.46
C LEU A 117 4.14 32.61 -3.63
N TYR A 118 4.77 32.20 -4.73
CA TYR A 118 4.85 33.01 -5.95
C TYR A 118 3.46 33.30 -6.52
N ILE A 119 2.59 32.29 -6.60
CA ILE A 119 1.22 32.44 -7.12
C ILE A 119 0.37 33.34 -6.23
N THR A 120 0.53 33.26 -4.91
CA THR A 120 -0.22 34.10 -3.96
C THR A 120 0.16 35.59 -4.06
N LYS A 121 1.36 35.91 -4.54
CA LYS A 121 1.82 37.29 -4.75
C LYS A 121 1.40 37.88 -6.10
N GLU A 122 0.81 37.09 -6.99
CA GLU A 122 0.39 37.55 -8.32
C GLU A 122 -0.90 38.37 -8.23
N GLU A 123 -0.87 39.63 -8.65
CA GLU A 123 -2.02 40.55 -8.56
C GLU A 123 -3.09 40.27 -9.63
N THR A 124 -2.72 39.62 -10.73
CA THR A 124 -3.64 39.38 -11.85
C THR A 124 -4.48 38.10 -11.62
N PRO A 125 -5.80 38.18 -11.38
CA PRO A 125 -6.61 37.03 -10.98
C PRO A 125 -6.72 35.94 -12.06
N ARG A 126 -6.70 36.33 -13.34
CA ARG A 126 -6.71 35.37 -14.47
C ARG A 126 -5.43 34.55 -14.53
N LEU A 127 -4.28 35.19 -14.32
CA LEU A 127 -2.99 34.51 -14.34
C LEU A 127 -2.84 33.63 -13.10
N GLN A 128 -3.25 34.13 -11.94
CA GLN A 128 -3.27 33.39 -10.69
C GLN A 128 -4.07 32.08 -10.81
N ARG A 129 -5.30 32.13 -11.36
CA ARG A 129 -6.12 30.92 -11.59
C ARG A 129 -5.42 29.92 -12.50
N LYS A 130 -4.80 30.38 -13.60
CA LYS A 130 -4.05 29.52 -14.53
C LYS A 130 -2.89 28.82 -13.82
N LEU A 131 -2.14 29.54 -12.99
CA LEU A 131 -1.01 28.98 -12.26
C LEU A 131 -1.45 28.00 -11.17
N TYR A 132 -2.55 28.25 -10.45
CA TYR A 132 -3.12 27.28 -9.51
C TYR A 132 -3.57 26.00 -10.19
N ILE A 133 -4.25 26.10 -11.34
CA ILE A 133 -4.65 24.92 -12.13
C ILE A 133 -3.41 24.12 -12.54
N GLN A 134 -2.35 24.80 -13.00
CA GLN A 134 -1.09 24.15 -13.35
C GLN A 134 -0.44 23.43 -12.17
N LEU A 135 -0.34 24.09 -11.01
CA LEU A 135 0.22 23.51 -9.79
C LEU A 135 -0.58 22.29 -9.33
N PHE A 136 -1.91 22.41 -9.30
CA PHE A 136 -2.82 21.34 -8.91
C PHE A 136 -2.72 20.14 -9.86
N SER A 137 -2.64 20.40 -11.17
CA SER A 137 -2.42 19.37 -12.18
C SER A 137 -1.11 18.62 -11.97
N ILE A 138 -0.01 19.33 -11.71
CA ILE A 138 1.29 18.69 -11.42
C ILE A 138 1.21 17.80 -10.17
N ILE A 139 0.62 18.30 -9.08
CA ILE A 139 0.44 17.51 -7.84
C ILE A 139 -0.48 16.31 -8.07
N PHE A 140 -1.53 16.48 -8.89
CA PHE A 140 -2.43 15.39 -9.28
C PHE A 140 -1.68 14.29 -10.03
N PHE A 141 -0.91 14.63 -11.06
CA PHE A 141 -0.12 13.65 -11.81
C PHE A 141 0.96 12.99 -10.96
N ALA A 142 1.59 13.74 -10.05
CA ALA A 142 2.57 13.20 -9.11
C ALA A 142 1.97 12.15 -8.15
N GLY A 143 0.68 12.25 -7.81
CA GLY A 143 -0.04 11.22 -7.05
C GLY A 143 -0.58 10.09 -7.92
N LEU A 144 -1.09 10.41 -9.09
CA LEU A 144 -1.75 9.47 -10.00
C LEU A 144 -0.77 8.45 -10.58
N VAL A 145 0.39 8.89 -11.09
CA VAL A 145 1.34 8.00 -11.77
C VAL A 145 1.84 6.89 -10.82
N PRO A 146 2.37 7.18 -9.62
CA PRO A 146 2.73 6.13 -8.65
C PRO A 146 1.54 5.29 -8.20
N GLY A 147 0.34 5.88 -8.11
CA GLY A 147 -0.88 5.15 -7.76
C GLY A 147 -1.22 4.05 -8.77
N ILE A 148 -1.06 4.33 -10.07
CA ILE A 148 -1.28 3.34 -11.14
C ILE A 148 -0.25 2.21 -11.07
N PHE A 149 1.00 2.52 -10.70
CA PHE A 149 2.02 1.49 -10.47
C PHE A 149 1.72 0.59 -9.25
N GLY A 150 0.75 0.94 -8.41
CA GLY A 150 0.20 0.06 -7.37
C GLY A 150 -0.69 -1.07 -7.90
N ARG A 151 -0.82 -1.21 -9.23
CA ARG A 151 -1.52 -2.32 -9.86
C ARG A 151 -0.81 -3.65 -9.54
N TYR A 152 -1.60 -4.69 -9.23
CA TYR A 152 -1.09 -6.03 -9.01
C TYR A 152 -0.37 -6.58 -10.24
N ASP A 153 0.73 -7.27 -9.97
CA ASP A 153 1.48 -7.99 -10.98
C ASP A 153 0.79 -9.31 -11.33
N LEU A 154 1.28 -9.96 -12.39
CA LEU A 154 0.66 -11.18 -12.91
C LEU A 154 0.66 -12.33 -11.89
N SER A 155 1.65 -12.41 -11.00
CA SER A 155 1.74 -13.48 -10.02
C SER A 155 0.63 -13.38 -8.98
N ILE A 156 0.40 -12.19 -8.43
CA ILE A 156 -0.71 -11.88 -7.53
C ILE A 156 -2.05 -12.20 -8.20
N VAL A 157 -2.24 -11.73 -9.43
CA VAL A 157 -3.50 -11.95 -10.16
C VAL A 157 -3.76 -13.44 -10.36
N THR A 158 -2.73 -14.21 -10.70
CA THR A 158 -2.84 -15.66 -10.87
C THR A 158 -3.20 -16.35 -9.55
N ALA A 159 -2.56 -15.97 -8.44
CA ALA A 159 -2.85 -16.51 -7.12
C ALA A 159 -4.29 -16.18 -6.67
N LEU A 160 -4.71 -14.92 -6.85
CA LEU A 160 -6.08 -14.48 -6.53
C LEU A 160 -7.13 -15.13 -7.43
N THR A 161 -6.81 -15.39 -8.70
CA THR A 161 -7.71 -16.09 -9.62
C THR A 161 -7.86 -17.55 -9.22
N ALA A 162 -6.75 -18.23 -8.90
CA ALA A 162 -6.80 -19.61 -8.39
C ALA A 162 -7.59 -19.71 -7.08
N LEU A 163 -7.42 -18.74 -6.17
CA LEU A 163 -8.22 -18.64 -4.96
C LEU A 163 -9.70 -18.39 -5.27
N ASN A 164 -10.00 -17.47 -6.18
CA ASN A 164 -11.37 -17.17 -6.58
C ASN A 164 -12.07 -18.38 -7.20
N ASP A 165 -11.42 -19.03 -8.17
CA ASP A 165 -11.95 -20.23 -8.83
C ASP A 165 -12.22 -21.36 -7.82
N HIS A 166 -11.39 -21.46 -6.78
CA HIS A 166 -11.60 -22.44 -5.72
C HIS A 166 -12.79 -22.10 -4.80
N LEU A 167 -12.95 -20.84 -4.40
CA LEU A 167 -14.07 -20.41 -3.54
C LEU A 167 -15.41 -20.43 -4.27
N ASP A 168 -15.40 -20.13 -5.58
CA ASP A 168 -16.57 -20.21 -6.46
C ASP A 168 -16.95 -21.68 -6.78
N SER A 169 -16.02 -22.63 -6.66
CA SER A 169 -16.30 -24.04 -6.94
C SER A 169 -17.21 -24.67 -5.89
N THR A 170 -18.30 -25.30 -6.33
CA THR A 170 -19.19 -26.11 -5.47
C THR A 170 -18.68 -27.53 -5.24
N ASP A 171 -17.55 -27.92 -5.85
CA ASP A 171 -17.00 -29.28 -5.78
C ASP A 171 -15.79 -29.34 -4.84
N PRO A 172 -15.92 -29.93 -3.63
CA PRO A 172 -14.83 -30.04 -2.68
C PRO A 172 -13.76 -31.07 -3.09
N VAL A 173 -14.01 -31.92 -4.10
CA VAL A 173 -13.14 -33.06 -4.48
C VAL A 173 -12.30 -32.76 -5.72
N ALA A 174 -12.64 -31.71 -6.48
CA ALA A 174 -11.88 -31.30 -7.65
C ALA A 174 -10.49 -30.79 -7.22
N PHE A 175 -9.48 -31.68 -7.19
CA PHE A 175 -8.06 -31.44 -6.84
C PHE A 175 -7.68 -29.97 -6.94
N SER A 176 -7.92 -29.25 -5.84
CA SER A 176 -7.90 -27.81 -5.88
C SER A 176 -6.46 -27.39 -5.95
N LYS A 177 -6.14 -26.53 -6.93
CA LYS A 177 -4.84 -25.86 -6.99
C LYS A 177 -4.57 -25.05 -5.73
N VAL A 178 -5.52 -24.93 -4.80
CA VAL A 178 -5.42 -24.17 -3.56
C VAL A 178 -5.65 -25.09 -2.38
N ARG A 179 -4.75 -25.07 -1.40
CA ARG A 179 -4.88 -25.83 -0.15
C ARG A 179 -4.88 -24.89 1.05
N PHE A 180 -5.99 -24.89 1.79
CA PHE A 180 -6.10 -24.20 3.08
C PHE A 180 -5.46 -25.01 4.23
N PRO A 181 -5.04 -24.35 5.33
CA PRO A 181 -4.64 -25.04 6.55
C PRO A 181 -5.77 -25.92 7.10
N GLU A 182 -5.42 -27.09 7.64
CA GLU A 182 -6.40 -28.05 8.18
C GLU A 182 -7.28 -27.47 9.29
N SER A 183 -6.79 -26.48 10.03
CA SER A 183 -7.53 -25.80 11.09
C SER A 183 -8.77 -25.03 10.60
N ILE A 184 -8.79 -24.62 9.34
CA ILE A 184 -9.82 -23.72 8.78
C ILE A 184 -10.48 -24.33 7.53
N ALA A 185 -9.86 -25.33 6.90
CA ALA A 185 -10.37 -25.97 5.69
C ALA A 185 -11.84 -26.41 5.83
N GLN A 186 -12.17 -27.14 6.92
CA GLN A 186 -13.53 -27.63 7.15
C GLN A 186 -14.55 -26.50 7.35
N THR A 187 -14.18 -25.42 8.05
CA THR A 187 -15.07 -24.28 8.28
C THR A 187 -15.33 -23.56 6.96
N ILE A 188 -14.28 -23.25 6.20
CA ILE A 188 -14.36 -22.55 4.92
C ILE A 188 -15.18 -23.35 3.89
N GLU A 189 -15.03 -24.67 3.83
CA GLU A 189 -15.77 -25.54 2.91
C GLU A 189 -17.29 -25.38 3.03
N THR A 190 -17.81 -25.07 4.23
CA THR A 190 -19.25 -24.84 4.43
C THR A 190 -19.77 -23.56 3.76
N HIS A 191 -18.88 -22.66 3.37
CA HIS A 191 -19.19 -21.38 2.74
C HIS A 191 -18.90 -21.37 1.23
N TYR A 192 -18.45 -22.47 0.63
CA TYR A 192 -18.19 -22.54 -0.81
C TYR A 192 -19.45 -22.31 -1.66
N GLY A 193 -19.28 -21.60 -2.78
CA GLY A 193 -20.37 -21.20 -3.66
C GLY A 193 -21.28 -20.10 -3.09
N SER A 194 -21.04 -19.59 -1.88
CA SER A 194 -21.68 -18.38 -1.38
C SER A 194 -21.00 -17.14 -1.96
N ASN A 195 -21.72 -16.03 -2.08
CA ASN A 195 -21.11 -14.77 -2.50
C ASN A 195 -20.07 -14.33 -1.47
N TYR A 196 -18.90 -13.92 -1.95
CA TYR A 196 -17.84 -13.40 -1.12
C TYR A 196 -17.17 -12.19 -1.77
N VAL A 197 -16.38 -11.52 -0.95
CA VAL A 197 -15.56 -10.39 -1.35
C VAL A 197 -14.14 -10.58 -0.82
N LEU A 198 -13.16 -10.38 -1.70
CA LEU A 198 -11.74 -10.43 -1.41
C LEU A 198 -11.21 -9.01 -1.14
N MET A 199 -10.57 -8.83 0.01
CA MET A 199 -9.91 -7.58 0.40
C MET A 199 -8.41 -7.84 0.56
N PRO A 200 -7.66 -7.95 -0.55
CA PRO A 200 -6.21 -8.16 -0.53
C PRO A 200 -5.45 -6.94 -0.02
N ARG A 201 -4.41 -7.20 0.75
CA ARG A 201 -3.48 -6.19 1.28
C ARG A 201 -2.05 -6.73 1.22
N GLN A 202 -1.07 -5.84 1.16
CA GLN A 202 0.31 -6.26 1.31
C GLN A 202 0.53 -6.83 2.70
N SER A 203 1.11 -8.02 2.78
CA SER A 203 1.40 -8.65 4.07
C SER A 203 2.50 -7.88 4.79
N SER A 204 2.30 -7.63 6.09
CA SER A 204 3.35 -7.07 6.94
C SER A 204 4.35 -8.13 7.42
N PHE A 205 4.02 -9.41 7.24
CA PHE A 205 4.75 -10.54 7.82
C PHE A 205 5.69 -11.24 6.83
N SER A 206 5.35 -11.25 5.54
CA SER A 206 6.15 -11.94 4.53
C SER A 206 6.26 -11.14 3.24
N ILE A 207 7.49 -10.96 2.79
CA ILE A 207 7.80 -10.34 1.49
C ILE A 207 7.38 -11.32 0.40
N GLY A 208 6.57 -10.86 -0.56
CA GLY A 208 6.00 -11.73 -1.59
C GLY A 208 4.80 -12.54 -1.08
N ALA A 209 4.07 -12.01 -0.10
CA ALA A 209 2.77 -12.52 0.30
C ALA A 209 1.74 -11.39 0.44
N LEU A 210 0.47 -11.76 0.33
CA LEU A 210 -0.67 -10.89 0.52
C LEU A 210 -1.50 -11.37 1.69
N ASP A 211 -1.89 -10.45 2.56
CA ASP A 211 -2.94 -10.71 3.54
C ASP A 211 -4.29 -10.51 2.84
N VAL A 212 -4.94 -11.62 2.49
CA VAL A 212 -6.24 -11.63 1.80
C VAL A 212 -7.32 -11.86 2.84
N THR A 213 -8.15 -10.85 3.07
CA THR A 213 -9.35 -11.01 3.89
C THR A 213 -10.51 -11.40 3.00
N ILE A 214 -11.06 -12.58 3.24
CA ILE A 214 -12.25 -13.11 2.56
C ILE A 214 -13.43 -12.82 3.48
N LYS A 215 -14.43 -12.11 2.95
CA LYS A 215 -15.68 -11.83 3.65
C LYS A 215 -16.84 -12.44 2.88
N PHE A 216 -17.54 -13.36 3.52
CA PHE A 216 -18.74 -13.99 2.98
C PHE A 216 -19.99 -13.19 3.35
N ASP A 217 -21.06 -13.34 2.57
CA ASP A 217 -22.33 -12.61 2.77
C ASP A 217 -23.04 -12.95 4.09
N ASP A 218 -22.79 -14.14 4.65
CA ASP A 218 -23.30 -14.57 5.96
C ASP A 218 -22.58 -13.91 7.16
N GLY A 219 -21.55 -13.10 6.88
CA GLY A 219 -20.77 -12.38 7.88
C GLY A 219 -19.53 -13.12 8.37
N TYR A 220 -19.27 -14.34 7.90
CA TYR A 220 -18.03 -15.04 8.17
C TYR A 220 -16.85 -14.31 7.50
N ILE A 221 -15.77 -14.13 8.26
CA ILE A 221 -14.57 -13.41 7.82
C ILE A 221 -13.36 -14.28 8.16
N VAL A 222 -12.49 -14.48 7.18
CA VAL A 222 -11.21 -15.15 7.38
C VAL A 222 -10.11 -14.34 6.69
N THR A 223 -8.97 -14.17 7.36
CA THR A 223 -7.80 -13.56 6.76
C THR A 223 -6.72 -14.61 6.58
N CYS A 224 -6.22 -14.74 5.35
CA CYS A 224 -5.21 -15.71 4.96
C CYS A 224 -3.97 -15.02 4.38
N ILE A 225 -2.80 -15.59 4.63
CA ILE A 225 -1.55 -15.17 4.00
C ILE A 225 -1.39 -15.94 2.70
N VAL A 226 -1.64 -15.29 1.58
CA VAL A 226 -1.57 -15.87 0.25
C VAL A 226 -0.19 -15.57 -0.35
N PRO A 227 0.67 -16.57 -0.56
CA PRO A 227 1.96 -16.32 -1.18
C PRO A 227 1.76 -15.94 -2.65
N THR A 228 2.63 -15.07 -3.16
CA THR A 228 2.58 -14.57 -4.54
C THR A 228 3.57 -15.31 -5.44
N ASP A 229 4.12 -16.43 -4.99
CA ASP A 229 4.91 -17.29 -5.84
C ASP A 229 3.95 -17.93 -6.86
N GLY A 230 4.11 -17.59 -8.14
CA GLY A 230 3.24 -18.03 -9.24
C GLY A 230 3.31 -19.52 -9.55
N SER A 231 3.42 -20.37 -8.53
CA SER A 231 3.38 -21.82 -8.64
C SER A 231 1.98 -22.28 -9.06
N GLN A 232 1.92 -23.47 -9.67
CA GLN A 232 0.64 -24.04 -10.11
C GLN A 232 -0.26 -24.48 -8.92
N TYR A 233 0.30 -24.51 -7.71
CA TYR A 233 -0.36 -24.93 -6.48
C TYR A 233 -0.16 -23.87 -5.38
N LEU A 234 -1.23 -23.20 -5.01
CA LEU A 234 -1.30 -22.22 -3.95
C LEU A 234 -1.46 -22.92 -2.59
N PHE A 235 -0.35 -23.09 -1.87
CA PHE A 235 -0.37 -23.55 -0.49
C PHE A 235 -0.50 -22.35 0.44
N ILE A 236 -1.62 -22.22 1.14
CA ILE A 236 -1.85 -21.12 2.07
C ILE A 236 -1.31 -21.56 3.44
N PRO A 237 -0.18 -21.01 3.92
CA PRO A 237 0.47 -21.49 5.13
C PRO A 237 -0.32 -21.14 6.40
N PHE A 238 -1.03 -20.02 6.39
CA PHE A 238 -1.71 -19.50 7.57
C PHE A 238 -3.01 -18.80 7.21
N CYS A 239 -4.05 -19.13 7.96
CA CYS A 239 -5.32 -18.42 7.98
C CYS A 239 -5.74 -18.23 9.43
N SER A 240 -6.52 -17.18 9.70
CA SER A 240 -7.14 -16.96 10.99
C SER A 240 -8.54 -16.41 10.80
N GLU A 241 -9.48 -16.91 11.60
CA GLU A 241 -10.84 -16.38 11.65
C GLU A 241 -10.84 -14.95 12.20
N GLY A 242 -11.61 -14.07 11.58
CA GLY A 242 -11.66 -12.64 11.89
C GLY A 242 -10.72 -11.78 11.04
N ARG A 243 -10.54 -10.52 11.44
CA ARG A 243 -9.85 -9.49 10.64
C ARG A 243 -8.34 -9.38 10.87
N LYS A 244 -7.79 -10.17 11.80
CA LYS A 244 -6.38 -10.08 12.17
C LYS A 244 -5.81 -11.46 12.39
N ILE A 245 -4.73 -11.71 11.67
CA ILE A 245 -3.81 -12.80 11.96
C ILE A 245 -3.02 -12.39 13.20
N LEU A 246 -3.32 -13.02 14.34
CA LEU A 246 -2.46 -13.02 15.51
C LEU A 246 -1.62 -14.29 15.41
N VAL A 247 -0.39 -14.17 14.90
CA VAL A 247 0.58 -15.26 15.03
C VAL A 247 0.99 -15.30 16.50
N GLN A 248 0.59 -16.36 17.20
CA GLN A 248 1.10 -16.70 18.53
C GLN A 248 2.41 -17.47 18.42
#